data_AF-A0A7V1EP34-F1
#
_entry.id   AF-A0A7V1EP34-F1
#
_cell.length_a   1.000
_cell.length_b   1.000
_cell.length_c   1.000
_cell.angle_alpha   90.00
_cell.angle_beta   90.00
_cell.angle_gamma   90.00
#
_symmetry.space_group_name_H-M   'P 1'
#
loop_
_entity.id
_entity.type
_entity.pdbx_description
1 polymer ?
#
loop_
_entity_poly.entity_id
_entity_poly.type
_entity_poly.pdbx_seq_one_letter_code
_entity_poly.pdbx_strand_id
1 'polypeptide(L)'
;MKEKTIDIWKKKLDWIAKHGGMALLIAHPDYMNFNGGELGPEEYPAEYYREFLEYIKAGYKDQYWHVLPKEIVNFWRQNFARQSYT
;
A
#
# COMPACT_ATOMS: atom_id res chain seq x y z
N MET A 1 -16.59 -3.98 8.88
CA MET A 1 -16.07 -2.59 8.70
C MET A 1 -17.20 -1.59 8.44
N LYS A 2 -17.12 -0.34 8.96
CA LYS A 2 -18.11 0.74 8.66
C LYS A 2 -17.79 1.52 7.39
N GLU A 3 -16.52 1.61 7.01
CA GLU A 3 -16.10 2.29 5.78
C GLU A 3 -16.61 1.53 4.55
N LYS A 4 -17.19 2.27 3.60
CA LYS A 4 -17.80 1.72 2.38
C LYS A 4 -17.08 2.15 1.10
N THR A 5 -15.95 2.83 1.23
CA THR A 5 -15.13 3.31 0.11
C THR A 5 -13.65 3.23 0.50
N ILE A 6 -12.76 3.53 -0.45
CA ILE A 6 -11.31 3.61 -0.19
C ILE A 6 -10.84 4.99 0.26
N ASP A 7 -11.74 5.91 0.61
CA ASP A 7 -11.40 7.31 0.90
C ASP A 7 -10.43 7.44 2.08
N ILE A 8 -10.57 6.58 3.10
CA ILE A 8 -9.66 6.57 4.23
C ILE A 8 -8.25 6.09 3.83
N TRP A 9 -8.13 5.20 2.83
CA TRP A 9 -6.83 4.76 2.31
C TRP A 9 -6.15 5.89 1.52
N LYS A 10 -6.91 6.57 0.65
CA LYS A 10 -6.44 7.76 -0.10
C LYS A 10 -5.93 8.85 0.85
N LYS A 11 -6.73 9.25 1.84
CA LYS A 11 -6.35 10.28 2.84
C LYS A 11 -5.07 9.93 3.61
N LYS A 12 -4.92 8.66 4.00
CA LYS A 12 -3.70 8.19 4.70
C LYS A 12 -2.49 8.23 3.79
N LEU A 13 -2.63 7.74 2.56
CA LEU A 13 -1.55 7.77 1.56
C LEU A 13 -1.11 9.22 1.28
N ASP A 14 -2.05 10.13 1.05
CA ASP A 14 -1.75 11.54 0.77
C ASP A 14 -1.00 12.20 1.91
N TRP A 15 -1.39 11.89 3.15
CA TRP A 15 -0.66 12.36 4.32
C TRP A 15 0.76 11.80 4.37
N ILE A 16 0.97 10.50 4.10
CA ILE A 16 2.32 9.88 4.06
C ILE A 16 3.17 10.52 2.96
N ALA A 17 2.62 10.67 1.75
CA ALA A 17 3.30 11.25 0.61
C ALA A 17 3.72 12.70 0.87
N LYS A 18 2.86 13.50 1.49
CA LYS A 18 3.16 14.88 1.91
C LYS A 18 4.38 14.97 2.84
N HIS A 19 4.67 13.92 3.60
CA HIS A 19 5.80 13.87 4.53
C HIS A 19 6.99 13.04 4.01
N GLY A 20 6.98 12.62 2.74
CA GLY A 20 8.05 11.81 2.15
C GLY A 20 8.22 10.43 2.80
N GLY A 21 7.14 9.89 3.38
CA GLY A 21 7.17 8.62 4.11
C GLY A 21 7.04 7.38 3.22
N MET A 22 7.08 6.21 3.87
CA MET A 22 6.82 4.91 3.26
C MET A 22 5.44 4.40 3.65
N ALA A 23 4.68 3.88 2.69
CA ALA A 23 3.41 3.21 2.93
C ALA A 23 3.56 1.69 2.82
N LEU A 24 2.98 0.96 3.78
CA LEU A 24 2.83 -0.49 3.74
C LEU A 24 1.33 -0.82 3.66
N LEU A 25 0.93 -1.56 2.63
CA LEU A 25 -0.44 -2.02 2.46
C LEU A 25 -0.52 -3.52 2.78
N ILE A 26 -1.22 -3.87 3.87
CA ILE A 26 -1.48 -5.26 4.24
C ILE A 26 -2.79 -5.69 3.56
N ALA A 27 -2.71 -6.70 2.70
CA ALA A 27 -3.83 -7.23 1.94
C ALA A 27 -4.00 -8.72 2.26
N HIS A 28 -5.25 -9.16 2.44
CA HIS A 28 -5.60 -10.56 2.70
C HIS A 28 -6.65 -10.99 1.65
N PRO A 29 -6.29 -11.84 0.67
CA PRO A 29 -7.17 -12.21 -0.43
C PRO A 29 -8.50 -12.87 -0.01
N ASP A 30 -8.53 -13.59 1.10
CA ASP A 30 -9.74 -14.21 1.67
C ASP A 30 -10.66 -13.20 2.39
N TYR A 31 -10.25 -11.93 2.53
CA TYR A 31 -11.17 -10.83 2.87
C TYR A 31 -11.67 -10.09 1.61
N MET A 32 -11.19 -10.45 0.43
CA MET A 32 -11.57 -9.82 -0.83
C MET A 32 -12.56 -10.70 -1.58
N ASN A 33 -13.74 -10.17 -1.86
CA ASN A 33 -14.70 -10.83 -2.73
C ASN A 33 -14.36 -10.52 -4.20
N PHE A 34 -13.83 -11.51 -4.92
CA PHE A 34 -13.48 -11.40 -6.34
C PHE A 34 -14.63 -11.76 -7.29
N ASN A 35 -15.68 -12.40 -6.78
CA ASN A 35 -16.74 -12.95 -7.60
C ASN A 35 -17.89 -11.94 -7.84
N GLY A 36 -17.85 -10.77 -7.19
CA GLY A 36 -18.91 -9.75 -7.27
C GLY A 36 -20.25 -10.21 -6.70
N GLY A 37 -20.25 -11.27 -5.89
CA GLY A 37 -21.43 -11.85 -5.26
C GLY A 37 -21.75 -11.21 -3.91
N GLU A 38 -22.57 -11.91 -3.12
CA GLU A 38 -22.82 -11.50 -1.74
C GLU A 38 -21.51 -11.47 -0.93
N LEU A 39 -21.34 -10.42 -0.13
CA LEU A 39 -20.19 -10.27 0.74
C LEU A 39 -20.37 -11.08 2.01
N GLY A 40 -19.35 -11.85 2.38
CA GLY A 40 -19.21 -12.41 3.72
C GLY A 40 -19.07 -11.32 4.80
N PRO A 41 -19.23 -11.67 6.09
CA PRO A 41 -19.23 -10.70 7.20
C PRO A 41 -17.97 -9.81 7.29
N GLU A 42 -16.83 -10.37 6.91
CA GLU A 42 -15.52 -9.70 6.92
C GLU A 42 -15.00 -9.36 5.52
N GLU A 43 -15.79 -9.67 4.48
CA GLU A 43 -15.39 -9.43 3.10
C GLU A 43 -15.65 -7.98 2.67
N TYR A 44 -14.86 -7.53 1.71
CA TYR A 44 -15.08 -6.31 0.94
C TYR A 44 -14.85 -6.58 -0.54
N PRO A 45 -15.42 -5.75 -1.45
CA PRO A 45 -15.21 -5.91 -2.88
C PRO A 45 -13.73 -5.80 -3.24
N ALA A 46 -13.19 -6.75 -4.02
CA ALA A 46 -11.81 -6.71 -4.49
C ALA A 46 -11.48 -5.42 -5.30
N GLU A 47 -12.52 -4.78 -5.85
CA GLU A 47 -12.45 -3.50 -6.55
C GLU A 47 -11.82 -2.40 -5.70
N TYR A 48 -11.97 -2.42 -4.38
CA TYR A 48 -11.36 -1.44 -3.50
C TYR A 48 -9.83 -1.52 -3.57
N TYR A 49 -9.28 -2.74 -3.57
CA TYR A 49 -7.84 -2.93 -3.73
C TYR A 49 -7.37 -2.44 -5.10
N ARG A 50 -8.09 -2.80 -6.17
CA ARG A 50 -7.78 -2.35 -7.54
C ARG A 50 -7.82 -0.82 -7.66
N GLU A 51 -8.90 -0.19 -7.21
CA GLU A 51 -9.09 1.26 -7.28
C GLU A 51 -7.99 2.01 -6.52
N PHE A 52 -7.53 1.46 -5.39
CA PHE A 52 -6.43 2.06 -4.64
C PHE A 52 -5.09 1.98 -5.38
N LEU A 53 -4.79 0.85 -6.05
CA LEU A 53 -3.61 0.73 -6.90
C LEU A 53 -3.66 1.68 -8.10
N GLU A 54 -4.83 1.83 -8.72
CA GLU A 54 -5.05 2.79 -9.81
C GLU A 54 -4.88 4.24 -9.35
N TYR A 55 -5.40 4.57 -8.16
CA TYR A 55 -5.21 5.87 -7.53
C TYR A 55 -3.72 6.19 -7.30
N ILE A 56 -2.94 5.25 -6.76
CA ILE A 56 -1.49 5.41 -6.58
C ILE A 56 -0.81 5.66 -7.93
N LYS A 57 -1.09 4.80 -8.91
CA LYS A 57 -0.45 4.85 -10.24
C LYS A 57 -0.75 6.15 -10.97
N ALA A 58 -1.98 6.67 -10.86
CA ALA A 58 -2.39 7.89 -11.52
C ALA A 58 -1.91 9.16 -10.79
N GLY A 59 -2.07 9.22 -9.47
CA GLY A 59 -1.78 10.42 -8.67
C GLY A 59 -0.30 10.64 -8.36
N TYR A 60 0.46 9.54 -8.26
CA TYR A 60 1.86 9.58 -7.83
C TYR A 60 2.82 9.08 -8.90
N LYS A 61 2.41 9.03 -10.17
CA LYS A 61 3.26 8.54 -11.26
C LYS A 61 4.69 9.11 -11.17
N ASP A 62 5.67 8.21 -11.23
CA ASP A 62 7.11 8.49 -11.17
C ASP A 62 7.60 9.16 -9.85
N GLN A 63 6.75 9.24 -8.82
CA GLN A 63 7.05 9.85 -7.51
C GLN A 63 7.09 8.83 -6.36
N TYR A 64 6.99 7.53 -6.64
CA TYR A 64 7.09 6.47 -5.63
C TYR A 64 8.00 5.34 -6.09
N TRP A 65 8.54 4.63 -5.11
CA TRP A 65 9.32 3.41 -5.33
C TRP A 65 8.50 2.20 -4.86
N HIS A 66 7.97 1.43 -5.80
CA HIS A 66 7.20 0.22 -5.50
C HIS A 66 8.14 -0.99 -5.44
N VAL A 67 8.37 -1.49 -4.23
CA VAL A 67 9.39 -2.52 -4.00
C VAL A 67 8.98 -3.60 -3.02
N LEU A 68 9.68 -4.71 -3.15
CA LEU A 68 9.62 -5.81 -2.20
C LEU A 68 10.35 -5.44 -0.90
N PRO A 69 9.92 -5.99 0.24
CA PRO A 69 10.60 -5.81 1.52
C PRO A 69 12.11 -6.12 1.48
N LYS A 70 12.54 -7.12 0.69
CA LYS A 70 13.97 -7.45 0.54
C LYS A 70 14.77 -6.34 -0.14
N GLU A 71 14.17 -5.61 -1.08
CA GLU A 71 14.85 -4.58 -1.87
C GLU A 71 15.06 -3.31 -1.04
N ILE A 72 14.04 -2.89 -0.29
CA ILE A 72 14.17 -1.78 0.66
C ILE A 72 15.20 -2.10 1.75
N VAL A 73 15.25 -3.33 2.25
CA VAL A 73 16.29 -3.78 3.21
C VAL A 73 17.68 -3.68 2.59
N ASN A 74 17.86 -4.15 1.35
CA ASN A 74 19.15 -4.08 0.67
C ASN A 74 19.59 -2.63 0.41
N PHE A 75 18.67 -1.77 -0.03
CA PHE A 75 18.93 -0.35 -0.23
C PHE A 75 19.39 0.33 1.07
N TRP A 76 18.70 0.08 2.19
CA TRP A 76 19.09 0.62 3.48
C TRP A 76 20.48 0.15 3.91
N ARG A 77 20.79 -1.15 3.74
CA ARG A 77 22.11 -1.71 4.06
C ARG A 77 23.23 -1.08 3.24
N GLN A 78 23.00 -0.81 1.96
CA GLN A 78 24.02 -0.28 1.06
C GLN A 78 24.28 1.22 1.24
N ASN A 79 23.24 1.99 1.60
CA ASN A 79 23.31 3.45 1.60
C ASN A 79 23.43 4.08 3.00
N PHE A 80 23.01 3.36 4.05
CA PHE A 80 22.84 3.97 5.38
C PHE A 80 23.29 3.10 6.54
N ALA A 81 23.43 1.77 6.37
CA ALA A 81 24.04 0.97 7.42
C ALA A 81 25.52 1.38 7.55
N ARG A 82 25.90 1.91 8.72
CA ARG A 82 27.29 2.24 9.01
C ARG A 82 28.14 0.99 8.80
N GLN A 83 29.21 1.11 8.01
CA GLN A 83 30.33 0.18 8.15
C GLN A 83 30.78 0.26 9.61
N SER A 84 30.66 -0.85 10.34
CA SER A 84 31.26 -0.95 11.66
C SER A 84 32.75 -0.67 11.49
N TYR A 85 33.23 0.47 12.01
CA TYR A 85 34.66 0.69 12.18
C TYR A 85 35.16 -0.45 13.08
N THR A 86 36.02 -1.29 12.52
CA THR A 86 36.82 -2.30 13.24
C THR A 86 37.70 -1.64 14.27
#